data_AF-A0A4R0GRE6-F1
#
_entry.id   AF-A0A4R0GRE6-F1
#
_cell.length_a   1.000
_cell.length_b   1.000
_cell.length_c   1.000
_cell.angle_alpha   90.00
_cell.angle_beta   90.00
_cell.angle_gamma   90.00
#
_symmetry.space_group_name_H-M   'P 1'
#
loop_
_entity.id
_entity.type
_entity.pdbx_description
1 polymer ?
#
loop_
_entity_poly.entity_id
_entity_poly.type
_entity_poly.pdbx_seq_one_letter_code
_entity_poly.pdbx_strand_id
1 'polypeptide(L)'
;MSELTVRAMTEAEFDRWQVGVVRAFADEQVAANNWAAETALELARQGNEALLPAGFTTAGMLFLKGELRDGTPVGVLWIGLTHPRGAPDCAFLYDIEIEPAHRGAGYGRALLAAGEDVVRRHGVAAIELNVFGDNARAVGLYARSGYRVVTQQMRKSLAGAQR
;
A
#
# COMPACT_ATOMS: atom_id res chain seq x y z
N MET A 1 -6.22 25.21 -0.49
CA MET A 1 -5.69 23.85 -0.72
C MET A 1 -6.88 22.97 -0.98
N SER A 2 -6.94 22.30 -2.14
CA SER A 2 -8.04 21.40 -2.48
C SER A 2 -8.16 20.34 -1.39
N GLU A 3 -9.25 20.35 -0.64
CA GLU A 3 -9.46 19.40 0.46
C GLU A 3 -9.73 18.04 -0.15
N LEU A 4 -8.78 17.12 0.02
CA LEU A 4 -8.90 15.73 -0.38
C LEU A 4 -9.65 14.98 0.72
N THR A 5 -10.65 14.20 0.33
CA THR A 5 -11.43 13.34 1.22
C THR A 5 -11.29 11.89 0.79
N VAL A 6 -11.63 10.96 1.68
CA VAL A 6 -11.64 9.53 1.37
C VAL A 6 -13.03 8.95 1.62
N ARG A 7 -13.42 8.01 0.76
CA ARG A 7 -14.63 7.18 0.90
C ARG A 7 -14.29 5.72 0.68
N ALA A 8 -15.16 4.81 1.10
CA ALA A 8 -15.04 3.41 0.71
C ALA A 8 -15.15 3.26 -0.83
N MET A 9 -14.37 2.34 -1.39
CA MET A 9 -14.59 1.85 -2.74
C MET A 9 -15.94 1.12 -2.82
N THR A 10 -16.55 1.14 -3.99
CA THR A 10 -17.58 0.17 -4.37
C THR A 10 -16.93 -1.17 -4.72
N GLU A 11 -17.69 -2.27 -4.65
CA GLU A 11 -17.22 -3.60 -5.05
C GLU A 11 -16.69 -3.61 -6.50
N ALA A 12 -17.41 -2.96 -7.42
CA ALA A 12 -16.97 -2.85 -8.82
C ALA A 12 -15.68 -2.03 -9.01
N GLU A 13 -15.43 -1.04 -8.14
CA GLU A 13 -14.15 -0.31 -8.15
C GLU A 13 -13.01 -1.20 -7.60
N PHE A 14 -13.26 -1.91 -6.50
CA PHE A 14 -12.34 -2.88 -5.94
C PHE A 14 -11.98 -3.95 -6.98
N ASP A 15 -12.94 -4.51 -7.69
CA ASP A 15 -12.73 -5.56 -8.70
C ASP A 15 -11.81 -5.13 -9.83
N ARG A 16 -11.93 -3.88 -10.27
CA ARG A 16 -11.03 -3.33 -11.29
C ARG A 16 -9.63 -3.06 -10.73
N TRP A 17 -9.57 -2.50 -9.52
CA TRP A 17 -8.32 -2.11 -8.86
C TRP A 17 -7.47 -3.33 -8.45
N GLN A 18 -8.08 -4.38 -7.89
CA GLN A 18 -7.35 -5.55 -7.37
C GLN A 18 -6.51 -6.27 -8.43
N VAL A 19 -6.96 -6.27 -9.69
CA VAL A 19 -6.21 -6.85 -10.82
C VAL A 19 -4.91 -6.10 -11.07
N GLY A 20 -4.93 -4.77 -10.93
CA GLY A 20 -3.76 -3.90 -11.07
C GLY A 20 -2.76 -4.10 -9.94
N VAL A 21 -3.25 -4.17 -8.70
CA VAL A 21 -2.42 -4.34 -7.49
C VAL A 21 -1.59 -5.62 -7.55
N VAL A 22 -2.21 -6.75 -7.88
CA VAL A 22 -1.52 -8.05 -7.93
C VAL A 22 -0.38 -8.01 -8.96
N ARG A 23 -0.62 -7.40 -10.13
CA ARG A 23 0.40 -7.26 -11.17
C ARG A 23 1.51 -6.31 -10.75
N ALA A 24 1.18 -5.13 -10.24
CA ALA A 24 2.15 -4.15 -9.80
C ALA A 24 3.07 -4.70 -8.71
N PHE A 25 2.50 -5.41 -7.72
CA PHE A 25 3.28 -6.04 -6.66
C PHE A 25 4.21 -7.14 -7.18
N ALA A 26 3.75 -7.96 -8.14
CA ALA A 26 4.60 -8.95 -8.79
C ALA A 26 5.78 -8.28 -9.52
N ASP A 27 5.52 -7.20 -10.26
CA ASP A 27 6.54 -6.45 -10.99
C ASP A 27 7.57 -5.81 -10.04
N GLU A 28 7.14 -5.24 -8.92
CA GLU A 28 8.04 -4.69 -7.89
C GLU A 28 8.90 -5.78 -7.23
N GLN A 29 8.34 -6.97 -6.98
CA GLN A 29 9.09 -8.10 -6.42
C GLN A 29 10.15 -8.64 -7.38
N VAL A 30 9.87 -8.64 -8.69
CA VAL A 30 10.85 -8.98 -9.73
C VAL A 30 11.93 -7.91 -9.83
N ALA A 31 11.55 -6.63 -9.86
CA ALA A 31 12.49 -5.51 -9.91
C ALA A 31 13.45 -5.51 -8.70
N ALA A 32 12.93 -5.84 -7.51
CA ALA A 32 13.71 -5.99 -6.29
C ALA A 32 14.57 -7.28 -6.25
N ASN A 33 14.56 -8.09 -7.31
CA ASN A 33 15.19 -9.42 -7.40
C ASN A 33 14.79 -10.35 -6.24
N ASN A 34 13.56 -10.21 -5.73
CA ASN A 34 13.02 -11.08 -4.69
C ASN A 34 12.45 -12.36 -5.26
N TRP A 35 11.74 -12.26 -6.40
CA TRP A 35 11.06 -13.37 -7.04
C TRP A 35 11.50 -13.54 -8.50
N ALA A 36 11.42 -14.78 -8.99
CA ALA A 36 11.60 -15.10 -10.39
C ALA A 36 10.36 -14.65 -11.18
N ALA A 37 10.57 -14.03 -12.35
CA ALA A 37 9.51 -13.43 -13.16
C ALA A 37 8.43 -14.44 -13.56
N GLU A 38 8.82 -15.69 -13.80
CA GLU A 38 7.95 -16.79 -14.20
C GLU A 38 6.91 -17.15 -13.13
N THR A 39 7.24 -16.94 -11.85
CA THR A 39 6.39 -17.31 -10.70
C THR A 39 5.79 -16.11 -9.98
N ALA A 40 6.28 -14.90 -10.23
CA ALA A 40 5.96 -13.72 -9.45
C ALA A 40 4.46 -13.39 -9.42
N LEU A 41 3.78 -13.51 -10.56
CA LEU A 41 2.34 -13.21 -10.66
C LEU A 41 1.49 -14.19 -9.83
N GLU A 42 1.82 -15.48 -9.88
CA GLU A 42 1.10 -16.50 -9.11
C GLU A 42 1.35 -16.35 -7.61
N LEU A 43 2.58 -16.06 -7.20
CA LEU A 43 2.91 -15.76 -5.80
C LEU A 43 2.17 -14.52 -5.29
N ALA A 44 2.09 -13.46 -6.09
CA ALA A 44 1.34 -12.26 -5.76
C ALA A 44 -0.15 -12.55 -5.60
N ARG A 45 -0.74 -13.34 -6.51
CA ARG A 45 -2.14 -13.75 -6.45
C ARG A 45 -2.44 -14.55 -5.17
N GLN A 46 -1.63 -15.56 -4.86
CA GLN A 46 -1.77 -16.37 -3.65
C GLN A 46 -1.64 -15.53 -2.38
N GLY A 47 -0.69 -14.60 -2.33
CA GLY A 47 -0.53 -13.69 -1.20
C GLY A 47 -1.76 -12.79 -1.02
N ASN A 48 -2.28 -12.22 -2.11
CA ASN A 48 -3.47 -11.38 -2.09
C ASN A 48 -4.72 -12.16 -1.64
N GLU A 49 -4.91 -13.38 -2.13
CA GLU A 49 -6.01 -14.28 -1.72
C GLU A 49 -5.92 -14.67 -0.24
N ALA A 50 -4.72 -14.90 0.27
CA ALA A 50 -4.51 -15.17 1.70
C ALA A 50 -4.85 -13.97 2.58
N LEU A 51 -4.60 -12.75 2.11
CA LEU A 51 -4.99 -11.52 2.79
C LEU A 51 -6.48 -11.23 2.67
N LEU A 52 -7.12 -11.66 1.57
CA LEU A 52 -8.51 -11.34 1.23
C LEU A 52 -9.36 -12.61 1.01
N PRO A 53 -9.52 -13.48 2.03
CA PRO A 53 -10.24 -14.75 1.89
C PRO A 53 -11.73 -14.59 1.52
N ALA A 54 -12.31 -13.40 1.74
CA ALA A 54 -13.67 -13.04 1.34
C ALA A 54 -13.71 -11.85 0.35
N GLY A 55 -12.59 -11.60 -0.35
CA GLY A 55 -12.47 -10.52 -1.31
C GLY A 55 -12.78 -9.15 -0.71
N PHE A 56 -13.63 -8.37 -1.40
CA PHE A 56 -14.10 -7.04 -0.98
C PHE A 56 -14.74 -7.03 0.42
N THR A 57 -15.34 -8.15 0.83
CA THR A 57 -16.05 -8.27 2.12
C THR A 57 -15.16 -8.78 3.26
N THR A 58 -13.86 -8.95 3.03
CA THR A 58 -12.91 -9.39 4.06
C THR A 58 -12.94 -8.44 5.26
N ALA A 59 -13.30 -8.97 6.42
CA ALA A 59 -13.46 -8.18 7.64
C ALA A 59 -12.14 -7.48 8.03
N GLY A 60 -12.26 -6.24 8.49
CA GLY A 60 -11.11 -5.43 8.92
C GLY A 60 -10.28 -4.87 7.76
N MET A 61 -10.67 -5.06 6.51
CA MET A 61 -10.03 -4.43 5.35
C MET A 61 -10.78 -3.17 4.93
N LEU A 62 -10.03 -2.10 4.76
CA LEU A 62 -10.49 -0.80 4.27
C LEU A 62 -9.93 -0.58 2.87
N PHE A 63 -10.82 -0.53 1.89
CA PHE A 63 -10.51 -0.11 0.53
C PHE A 63 -11.04 1.29 0.33
N LEU A 64 -10.15 2.28 0.27
CA LEU A 64 -10.53 3.68 0.23
C LEU A 64 -10.15 4.30 -1.11
N LYS A 65 -11.01 5.19 -1.58
CA LYS A 65 -10.78 6.05 -2.74
C LYS A 65 -10.70 7.50 -2.29
N GLY A 66 -9.62 8.16 -2.70
CA GLY A 66 -9.37 9.58 -2.45
C GLY A 66 -9.97 10.44 -3.56
N GLU A 67 -10.72 11.46 -3.19
CA GLU A 67 -11.41 12.35 -4.12
C GLU A 67 -11.26 13.81 -3.70
N LEU A 68 -11.17 14.70 -4.68
CA LEU A 68 -11.30 16.15 -4.46
C LEU A 68 -12.77 16.52 -4.20
N ARG A 69 -13.01 17.75 -3.73
CA ARG A 69 -14.37 18.27 -3.48
C ARG A 69 -15.32 18.22 -4.68
N ASP A 70 -14.80 18.22 -5.89
CA ASP A 70 -15.58 18.12 -7.13
C ASP A 70 -15.84 16.67 -7.57
N GLY A 71 -15.42 15.69 -6.77
CA GLY A 71 -15.55 14.26 -7.05
C GLY A 71 -14.44 13.68 -7.93
N THR A 72 -13.43 14.48 -8.32
CA THR A 72 -12.32 14.00 -9.12
C THR A 72 -11.52 12.94 -8.34
N PRO A 73 -11.35 11.71 -8.88
CA PRO A 73 -10.56 10.69 -8.22
C PRO A 73 -9.07 11.01 -8.28
N VAL A 74 -8.40 10.86 -7.14
CA VAL A 74 -6.97 11.21 -6.98
C VAL A 74 -6.10 10.01 -6.71
N GLY A 75 -6.63 8.99 -6.06
CA GLY A 75 -5.87 7.83 -5.67
C GLY A 75 -6.64 6.88 -4.78
N VAL A 76 -5.94 5.87 -4.27
CA VAL A 76 -6.53 4.75 -3.55
C VAL A 76 -5.64 4.33 -2.37
N LEU A 77 -6.25 3.70 -1.38
CA LEU A 77 -5.59 3.10 -0.22
C LEU A 77 -6.19 1.73 0.06
N TRP A 78 -5.32 0.79 0.46
CA TRP A 78 -5.74 -0.46 1.09
C TRP A 78 -5.07 -0.60 2.45
N ILE A 79 -5.91 -0.62 3.49
CA ILE A 79 -5.47 -0.70 4.89
C ILE A 79 -6.17 -1.87 5.58
N GLY A 80 -5.40 -2.71 6.28
CA GLY A 80 -5.95 -3.65 7.26
C GLY A 80 -5.94 -3.03 8.66
N LEU A 81 -7.04 -3.15 9.39
CA LEU A 81 -7.15 -2.67 10.78
C LEU A 81 -6.35 -3.53 11.78
N THR A 82 -5.88 -4.70 11.35
CA THR A 82 -5.01 -5.59 12.12
C THR A 82 -3.72 -5.88 11.37
N HIS A 83 -2.60 -5.94 12.09
CA HIS A 83 -1.31 -6.21 11.51
C HIS A 83 -1.18 -7.66 11.00
N PRO A 84 -0.71 -7.91 9.76
CA PRO A 84 -0.62 -9.26 9.19
C PRO A 84 0.35 -10.19 9.93
N ARG A 85 1.33 -9.63 10.66
CA ARG A 85 2.28 -10.37 11.49
C ARG A 85 2.02 -10.28 13.00
N GLY A 86 0.81 -9.83 13.39
CA GLY A 86 0.38 -9.85 14.80
C GLY A 86 0.97 -8.77 15.71
N ALA A 87 1.45 -7.64 15.17
CA ALA A 87 1.76 -6.48 16.00
C ALA A 87 0.44 -5.96 16.62
N PRO A 88 0.33 -5.89 17.96
CA PRO A 88 -0.91 -5.47 18.62
C PRO A 88 -1.19 -3.99 18.35
N ASP A 89 -2.49 -3.64 18.27
CA ASP A 89 -3.00 -2.27 18.08
C ASP A 89 -2.38 -1.49 16.92
N CYS A 90 -1.98 -2.21 15.86
CA CYS A 90 -1.32 -1.66 14.69
C CYS A 90 -2.07 -2.05 13.41
N ALA A 91 -2.51 -1.05 12.65
CA ALA A 91 -3.01 -1.22 11.30
C ALA A 91 -1.85 -1.45 10.33
N PHE A 92 -2.16 -1.93 9.12
CA PHE A 92 -1.17 -2.13 8.07
C PHE A 92 -1.64 -1.49 6.76
N LEU A 93 -0.86 -0.56 6.22
CA LEU A 93 -1.07 -0.02 4.89
C LEU A 93 -0.42 -0.97 3.88
N TYR A 94 -1.26 -1.69 3.13
CA TYR A 94 -0.85 -2.63 2.09
C TYR A 94 -0.53 -1.94 0.78
N ASP A 95 -1.34 -0.94 0.39
CA ASP A 95 -1.17 -0.23 -0.88
C ASP A 95 -1.61 1.24 -0.76
N ILE A 96 -0.88 2.10 -1.47
CA ILE A 96 -1.23 3.50 -1.70
C ILE A 96 -0.81 3.88 -3.12
N GLU A 97 -1.78 4.30 -3.93
CA GLU A 97 -1.53 4.78 -5.28
C GLU A 97 -2.14 6.16 -5.49
N ILE A 98 -1.39 7.01 -6.21
CA ILE A 98 -1.89 8.27 -6.74
C ILE A 98 -2.00 8.15 -8.25
N GLU A 99 -3.16 8.53 -8.77
CA GLU A 99 -3.44 8.60 -10.20
C GLU A 99 -2.34 9.36 -10.93
N PRO A 100 -1.82 8.86 -12.07
CA PRO A 100 -0.68 9.45 -12.77
C PRO A 100 -0.81 10.96 -13.01
N ALA A 101 -2.00 11.42 -13.37
CA ALA A 101 -2.31 12.83 -13.63
C ALA A 101 -2.19 13.75 -12.41
N HIS A 102 -2.19 13.19 -11.20
CA HIS A 102 -2.18 13.93 -9.93
C HIS A 102 -0.87 13.76 -9.14
N ARG A 103 0.12 13.06 -9.70
CA ARG A 103 1.42 12.84 -9.04
C ARG A 103 2.21 14.16 -8.96
N GLY A 104 2.88 14.37 -7.83
CA GLY A 104 3.78 15.51 -7.63
C GLY A 104 3.10 16.78 -7.10
N ALA A 105 1.76 16.78 -6.98
CA ALA A 105 0.98 17.90 -6.46
C ALA A 105 0.73 17.83 -4.93
N GLY A 106 1.46 16.99 -4.20
CA GLY A 106 1.29 16.82 -2.74
C GLY A 106 0.16 15.87 -2.31
N TYR A 107 -0.63 15.33 -3.24
CA TYR A 107 -1.77 14.47 -2.92
C TYR A 107 -1.41 13.15 -2.24
N GLY A 108 -0.21 12.60 -2.43
CA GLY A 108 0.25 11.42 -1.68
C GLY A 108 0.26 11.64 -0.18
N ARG A 109 0.68 12.82 0.27
CA ARG A 109 0.67 13.18 1.70
C ARG A 109 -0.75 13.42 2.21
N ALA A 110 -1.58 14.10 1.41
CA ALA A 110 -2.96 14.36 1.78
C ALA A 110 -3.78 13.05 1.90
N LEU A 111 -3.62 12.14 0.92
CA LEU A 111 -4.29 10.85 0.91
C LEU A 111 -3.86 9.98 2.09
N LEU A 112 -2.56 9.89 2.35
CA LEU A 112 -2.03 9.15 3.50
C LEU A 112 -2.61 9.66 4.83
N ALA A 113 -2.59 10.98 5.05
CA ALA A 113 -3.16 11.60 6.25
C ALA A 113 -4.67 11.33 6.40
N ALA A 114 -5.43 11.36 5.31
CA ALA A 114 -6.85 11.03 5.32
C ALA A 114 -7.10 9.56 5.67
N GLY A 115 -6.29 8.64 5.14
CA GLY A 115 -6.32 7.22 5.50
C GLY A 115 -6.00 6.97 6.97
N GLU A 116 -4.95 7.61 7.50
CA GLU A 116 -4.60 7.55 8.93
C GLU A 116 -5.74 8.05 9.83
N ASP A 117 -6.46 9.09 9.42
CA ASP A 117 -7.61 9.57 10.18
C ASP A 117 -8.75 8.54 10.23
N VAL A 118 -9.00 7.82 9.14
CA VAL A 118 -9.94 6.69 9.14
C VAL A 118 -9.47 5.61 10.13
N VAL A 119 -8.19 5.24 10.12
CA VAL A 119 -7.61 4.26 11.06
C VAL A 119 -7.82 4.70 12.52
N ARG A 120 -7.56 5.99 12.83
CA ARG A 120 -7.79 6.55 14.18
C ARG A 120 -9.25 6.47 14.61
N ARG A 121 -10.20 6.74 13.69
CA ARG A 121 -11.64 6.62 13.96
C ARG A 121 -12.09 5.18 14.24
N HIS A 122 -11.33 4.19 13.76
CA HIS A 122 -11.51 2.77 14.10
C HIS A 122 -10.82 2.37 15.42
N GLY A 123 -10.23 3.32 16.16
CA GLY A 123 -9.62 3.07 17.47
C GLY A 123 -8.22 2.47 17.43
N VAL A 124 -7.57 2.41 16.25
CA VAL A 124 -6.23 1.86 16.10
C VAL A 124 -5.19 2.99 16.21
N ALA A 125 -4.17 2.79 17.05
CA ALA A 125 -3.25 3.85 17.45
C ALA A 125 -1.95 3.91 16.62
N ALA A 126 -1.63 2.84 15.89
CA ALA A 126 -0.43 2.75 15.06
C ALA A 126 -0.77 2.25 13.65
N ILE A 127 0.10 2.57 12.69
CA ILE A 127 0.03 2.06 11.32
C ILE A 127 1.45 1.72 10.84
N GLU A 128 1.62 0.52 10.31
CA GLU A 128 2.86 0.02 9.71
C GLU A 128 2.66 -0.19 8.20
N LEU A 129 3.76 -0.25 7.46
CA LEU A 129 3.78 -0.56 6.04
C LEU A 129 5.12 -1.18 5.68
N ASN A 130 5.17 -1.81 4.51
CA ASN A 130 6.41 -2.14 3.83
C ASN A 130 6.60 -1.18 2.65
N VAL A 131 7.86 -0.87 2.33
CA VAL A 131 8.22 -0.10 1.14
C VAL A 131 9.46 -0.71 0.52
N PHE A 132 9.49 -0.85 -0.80
CA PHE A 132 10.66 -1.29 -1.53
C PHE A 132 11.81 -0.28 -1.37
N GLY A 133 13.03 -0.78 -1.12
CA GLY A 133 14.16 0.06 -0.74
C GLY A 133 14.64 1.03 -1.83
N ASP A 134 14.35 0.73 -3.10
CA ASP A 134 14.64 1.56 -4.27
C ASP A 134 13.53 2.59 -4.56
N ASN A 135 12.37 2.51 -3.89
CA ASN A 135 11.27 3.46 -4.03
C ASN A 135 11.53 4.73 -3.20
N ALA A 136 12.57 5.49 -3.58
CA ALA A 136 13.00 6.70 -2.88
C ALA A 136 11.88 7.75 -2.73
N ARG A 137 10.94 7.80 -3.68
CA ARG A 137 9.78 8.70 -3.62
C ARG A 137 8.86 8.32 -2.46
N ALA A 138 8.48 7.05 -2.34
CA ALA A 138 7.62 6.57 -1.27
C ALA A 138 8.33 6.64 0.09
N VAL A 139 9.61 6.24 0.16
CA VAL A 139 10.43 6.39 1.37
C VAL A 139 10.44 7.84 1.85
N GLY A 140 10.66 8.81 0.95
CA GLY A 140 10.61 10.21 1.28
C GLY A 140 9.23 10.70 1.72
N LEU A 141 8.14 10.19 1.12
CA LEU A 141 6.77 10.47 1.55
C LEU A 141 6.55 10.03 3.00
N TYR A 142 6.84 8.76 3.30
CA TYR A 142 6.61 8.20 4.63
C TYR A 142 7.45 8.90 5.71
N ALA A 143 8.73 9.17 5.43
CA ALA A 143 9.59 9.90 6.35
C ALA A 143 9.04 11.30 6.68
N ARG A 144 8.57 12.04 5.68
CA ARG A 144 7.95 13.37 5.89
C ARG A 144 6.58 13.32 6.58
N SER A 145 5.94 12.15 6.58
CA SER A 145 4.67 11.90 7.27
C SER A 145 4.87 11.32 8.68
N GLY A 146 6.10 11.18 9.17
CA GLY A 146 6.39 10.76 10.54
C GLY A 146 6.58 9.25 10.73
N TYR A 147 6.60 8.48 9.65
CA TYR A 147 6.97 7.06 9.71
C TYR A 147 8.46 6.92 10.02
N ARG A 148 8.79 5.91 10.81
CA ARG A 148 10.17 5.53 11.14
C ARG A 148 10.41 4.08 10.73
N VAL A 149 11.65 3.77 10.37
CA VAL A 149 12.06 2.38 10.11
C VAL A 149 12.01 1.61 11.43
N VAL A 150 11.15 0.58 11.48
CA VAL A 150 11.05 -0.34 12.63
C VAL A 150 11.73 -1.68 12.36
N THR A 151 11.76 -2.12 11.10
CA THR A 151 12.46 -3.33 10.63
C THR A 151 13.09 -3.04 9.27
N GLN A 152 14.24 -3.65 8.98
CA GLN A 152 14.89 -3.56 7.67
C GLN A 152 15.39 -4.94 7.23
N GLN A 153 15.14 -5.29 5.97
CA GLN A 153 15.69 -6.48 5.33
C GLN A 153 16.81 -6.05 4.37
N MET A 154 17.93 -6.78 4.37
CA MET A 154 19.08 -6.50 3.53
C MET A 154 19.55 -7.77 2.85
N ARG A 155 19.94 -7.68 1.57
CA ARG A 155 20.51 -8.79 0.79
C ARG A 155 21.82 -8.33 0.16
N LYS A 156 22.83 -9.19 0.19
CA LYS A 156 24.11 -9.00 -0.52
C LYS A 156 24.35 -10.20 -1.42
N SER A 157 24.63 -9.95 -2.71
CA SER A 157 25.08 -11.02 -3.62
C SER A 157 26.49 -11.45 -3.24
N LEU A 158 26.72 -12.77 -3.18
CA LEU A 158 28.04 -13.37 -2.94
C LEU A 158 28.71 -13.87 -4.24
N ALA A 159 27.99 -13.83 -5.36
CA ALA A 159 28.55 -14.15 -6.67
C ALA A 159 29.41 -12.96 -7.14
N GLY A 160 30.69 -12.97 -6.75
CA GLY A 160 31.62 -11.88 -7.05
C GLY A 160 32.73 -11.62 -6.02
N ALA A 161 33.10 -12.61 -5.20
CA ALA A 161 34.37 -12.60 -4.49
C ALA A 161 35.38 -13.54 -5.17
N GLN A 162 35.61 -13.36 -6.47
CA GLN A 162 36.91 -13.71 -7.04
C GLN A 162 37.83 -12.53 -6.75
N ARG A 163 38.89 -12.81 -5.99
CA ARG A 163 39.96 -11.88 -5.64
C ARG A 163 40.62 -11.30 -6.89
#